data_AF-A0A968W0T4-F1
#
_entry.id   AF-A0A968W0T4-F1
#
_cell.length_a   1.000
_cell.length_b   1.000
_cell.length_c   1.000
_cell.angle_alpha   90.00
_cell.angle_beta   90.00
_cell.angle_gamma   90.00
#
_symmetry.space_group_name_H-M   'P 1'
#
loop_
_entity.id
_entity.type
_entity.pdbx_description
1 polymer ?
#
loop_
_entity_poly.entity_id
_entity_poly.type
_entity_poly.pdbx_seq_one_letter_code
_entity_poly.pdbx_strand_id
1 'polypeptide(L)' 'MRYVEKEPNKLVKISSSENTSIPLLLWVQLKQIEESHTAVKVTIEANVNPMMQAMVKKPLQQFADMLVTQMEGFGF' A
#
# COMPACT_ATOMS: atom_id res chain seq x y z
N MET A 1 -11.91 2.16 -6.18
CA MET A 1 -11.24 1.87 -4.90
C MET A 1 -12.25 2.00 -3.79
N ARG A 2 -12.23 1.10 -2.81
CA ARG A 2 -13.14 1.08 -1.66
C ARG A 2 -12.31 1.14 -0.38
N TYR A 3 -12.75 1.94 0.60
CA TYR A 3 -12.16 1.89 1.94
C TYR A 3 -12.61 0.60 2.63
N VAL A 4 -11.64 -0.18 3.10
CA VAL A 4 -11.89 -1.40 3.87
C VAL A 4 -11.77 -1.09 5.36
N GLU A 5 -10.76 -0.32 5.74
CA GLU A 5 -10.47 0.00 7.13
C GLU A 5 -9.71 1.32 7.21
N LYS A 6 -10.00 2.11 8.24
CA LYS A 6 -9.30 3.36 8.51
C LYS A 6 -9.23 3.59 10.01
N GLU A 7 -8.01 3.63 10.53
CA GLU A 7 -7.72 4.08 11.89
C GLU A 7 -6.86 5.34 11.80
N PRO A 8 -7.31 6.48 12.37
CA PRO A 8 -6.55 7.72 12.37
C PRO A 8 -5.12 7.52 12.88
N ASN A 9 -4.15 8.09 12.17
CA ASN A 9 -2.72 8.08 12.51
C ASN A 9 -2.10 6.67 12.65
N LYS A 10 -2.76 5.62 12.15
CA LYS A 10 -2.30 4.24 12.31
C LYS A 10 -2.46 3.38 11.06
N LEU A 11 -3.63 3.37 10.42
CA LEU A 11 -3.90 2.45 9.33
C LEU A 11 -4.86 3.05 8.31
N VAL A 12 -4.51 2.89 7.04
CA VAL A 12 -5.46 3.02 5.94
C VAL A 12 -5.37 1.76 5.09
N LYS A 13 -6.50 1.06 4.92
CA LYS A 13 -6.62 -0.13 4.08
C LYS A 13 -7.68 0.12 3.01
N ILE A 14 -7.29 -0.09 1.76
CA ILE A 14 -8.14 0.09 0.60
C ILE A 14 -8.12 -1.16 -0.27
N SER A 15 -9.24 -1.46 -0.89
CA SER A 15 -9.33 -2.51 -1.91
C SER A 15 -9.64 -1.90 -3.27
N SER A 16 -9.26 -2.62 -4.32
CA SER A 16 -9.80 -2.40 -5.65
C SER A 16 -11.34 -2.60 -5.65
N SER A 17 -12.02 -1.93 -6.59
CA SER A 17 -13.45 -2.17 -6.82
C SER A 17 -13.67 -3.57 -7.40
N GLU A 18 -14.87 -4.14 -7.24
CA GLU A 18 -15.18 -5.53 -7.65
C GLU A 18 -15.02 -5.78 -9.17
N ASN A 19 -15.09 -4.74 -9.99
CA ASN A 19 -15.01 -4.82 -11.46
C ASN A 19 -13.58 -4.68 -12.02
N THR A 20 -12.54 -4.96 -11.25
CA THR A 20 -11.14 -4.90 -11.71
C THR A 20 -10.66 -6.26 -12.22
N SER A 21 -9.82 -6.27 -13.27
CA SER A 21 -9.17 -7.50 -13.76
C SER A 21 -8.10 -8.04 -12.80
N ILE A 22 -7.62 -7.22 -11.87
CA ILE A 22 -6.61 -7.58 -10.86
C ILE A 22 -7.12 -7.10 -9.49
N PRO A 23 -7.70 -7.99 -8.67
CA PRO A 23 -8.09 -7.66 -7.30
C PRO A 23 -6.85 -7.36 -6.45
N LEU A 24 -6.81 -6.16 -5.87
CA LEU A 24 -5.72 -5.66 -5.04
C LEU A 24 -6.23 -5.23 -3.67
N LEU A 25 -5.43 -5.51 -2.66
CA LEU A 25 -5.57 -5.00 -1.30
C LEU A 25 -4.31 -4.21 -0.97
N LEU A 26 -4.45 -2.92 -0.72
CA LEU A 26 -3.36 -2.03 -0.32
C LEU A 26 -3.61 -1.57 1.11
N TRP A 27 -2.58 -1.57 1.93
CA TRP A 27 -2.63 -0.87 3.21
C TRP A 27 -1.33 -0.16 3.54
N VAL A 28 -1.49 0.95 4.26
CA VAL A 28 -0.40 1.77 4.80
C VAL A 28 -0.56 1.76 6.32
N GLN A 29 0.49 1.33 7.00
CA GLN A 29 0.58 1.28 8.46
C GLN A 29 1.62 2.28 8.93
N LEU A 30 1.25 3.05 9.96
CA LEU A 30 2.12 3.99 10.64
C LEU A 30 2.38 3.46 12.05
N LYS A 31 3.65 3.50 12.46
CA LYS A 31 4.06 3.19 13.83
C LYS A 31 5.05 4.24 14.29
N GLN A 32 4.66 5.03 15.27
CA GLN A 32 5.60 5.90 15.95
C GLN A 32 6.65 5.04 16.68
N ILE A 33 7.92 5.33 16.42
CA ILE A 33 9.04 4.68 17.10
C ILE A 33 9.61 5.64 18.15
N GLU A 34 9.73 6.91 17.78
CA GLU A 34 10.21 7.99 18.65
C GLU A 34 9.42 9.28 18.36
N GLU A 35 9.66 10.33 19.13
CA GLU A 35 8.91 11.59 19.05
C GLU A 35 8.95 12.23 17.64
N SER A 36 10.10 12.15 16.96
CA SER A 36 10.33 12.64 15.60
C SER A 36 10.48 11.54 14.54
N HIS A 37 10.28 10.26 14.90
CA HIS A 37 10.46 9.13 13.98
C HIS A 37 9.21 8.25 13.90
N THR A 38 8.62 8.18 12.71
CA THR A 38 7.51 7.27 12.39
C THR A 38 7.96 6.27 11.32
N ALA A 39 7.86 4.98 11.63
CA ALA A 39 7.99 3.94 10.63
C ALA A 39 6.71 3.85 9.80
N VAL A 40 6.89 3.73 8.49
CA VAL A 40 5.81 3.48 7.54
C VAL A 40 6.00 2.10 6.93
N LYS A 41 4.92 1.31 6.87
CA LYS A 41 4.87 0.05 6.14
C LYS A 41 3.77 0.11 5.10
N VAL A 42 4.14 0.03 3.83
CA VAL A 42 3.22 -0.12 2.70
C VAL A 42 3.15 -1.60 2.35
N THR A 43 1.96 -2.15 2.19
CA THR A 43 1.78 -3.54 1.75
C THR A 43 0.74 -3.60 0.65
N ILE A 44 1.08 -4.32 -0.42
CA ILE A 44 0.20 -4.60 -1.55
C ILE A 44 0.07 -6.10 -1.66
N GLU A 45 -1.17 -6.57 -1.64
CA GLU A 45 -1.53 -7.96 -1.88
C GLU A 45 -2.35 -8.02 -3.16
N ALA A 46 -1.95 -8.91 -4.07
CA ALA A 46 -2.65 -9.17 -5.31
C ALA A 46 -3.16 -10.60 -5.33
N ASN A 47 -4.47 -10.77 -5.47
CA ASN A 47 -5.06 -12.10 -5.61
C ASN A 47 -5.09 -12.50 -7.09
N VAL A 48 -3.95 -13.03 -7.55
CA VAL A 48 -3.75 -13.45 -8.95
C VAL A 48 -3.11 -14.83 -9.02
N ASN A 49 -3.30 -15.53 -10.15
CA ASN A 49 -2.67 -16.83 -10.39
C ASN A 49 -1.12 -16.71 -10.45
N PRO A 50 -0.36 -17.81 -10.24
CA PRO A 50 1.10 -17.76 -10.17
C PRO A 50 1.80 -17.20 -11.42
N MET A 51 1.23 -17.44 -12.60
CA MET A 51 1.76 -16.89 -13.86
C MET A 51 1.66 -15.36 -13.87
N MET A 52 0.52 -14.81 -13.46
CA MET A 52 0.32 -13.37 -13.33
C MET A 52 1.11 -12.77 -12.18
N GLN A 53 1.34 -13.50 -11.06
CA GLN A 53 2.15 -13.00 -9.95
C GLN A 53 3.54 -12.55 -10.42
N ALA A 54 4.21 -13.34 -11.27
CA ALA A 54 5.51 -12.97 -11.81
C ALA A 54 5.46 -11.68 -12.65
N MET A 55 4.37 -11.47 -13.39
CA MET A 55 4.18 -10.29 -14.24
C MET A 55 3.86 -9.03 -13.42
N VAL A 56 3.08 -9.16 -12.35
CA VAL A 56 2.64 -8.00 -11.55
C VAL A 56 3.63 -7.64 -10.44
N LYS A 57 4.50 -8.56 -10.01
CA LYS A 57 5.42 -8.34 -8.88
C LYS A 57 6.29 -7.10 -9.07
N LYS A 58 6.93 -6.94 -10.24
CA LYS A 58 7.81 -5.78 -10.51
C LYS A 58 7.03 -4.46 -10.56
N PRO A 59 5.92 -4.33 -11.32
CA PRO A 59 5.07 -3.14 -11.28
C PRO A 59 4.55 -2.78 -9.89
N LEU A 60 4.11 -3.77 -9.10
CA LEU A 60 3.59 -3.53 -7.75
C LEU A 60 4.69 -3.09 -6.79
N GLN A 61 5.90 -3.65 -6.89
CA GLN A 61 7.04 -3.21 -6.11
C GLN A 61 7.39 -1.75 -6.45
N GLN A 62 7.50 -1.40 -7.74
CA GLN A 62 7.77 -0.02 -8.16
C GLN A 62 6.70 0.96 -7.67
N PHE A 63 5.44 0.54 -7.67
CA PHE A 63 4.35 1.34 -7.12
C PHE A 63 4.49 1.53 -5.60
N ALA A 64 4.84 0.50 -4.84
CA ALA A 64 5.10 0.62 -3.40
C ALA A 64 6.27 1.57 -3.12
N ASP A 65 7.38 1.43 -3.84
CA ASP A 65 8.57 2.25 -3.68
C ASP A 65 8.24 3.73 -3.97
N MET A 66 7.51 4.00 -5.05
CA MET A 66 7.03 5.34 -5.39
C MET A 66 6.19 5.95 -4.27
N LEU A 67 5.26 5.20 -3.67
CA LEU A 67 4.43 5.70 -2.56
C LEU A 67 5.29 6.10 -1.36
N VAL A 68 6.29 5.28 -1.01
CA VAL A 68 7.21 5.59 0.10
C VAL A 68 8.02 6.85 -0.22
N THR A 69 8.61 6.95 -1.40
CA THR A 69 9.38 8.13 -1.81
C THR A 69 8.54 9.40 -1.81
N GLN A 70 7.28 9.34 -2.24
CA GLN A 70 6.38 10.50 -2.17
C GLN A 70 6.09 10.89 -0.72
N MET A 71 5.86 9.92 0.17
CA MET A 71 5.65 10.18 1.61
C MET A 71 6.87 10.82 2.27
N GLU A 72 8.08 10.42 1.90
CA GLU A 72 9.33 11.04 2.38
C GLU A 72 9.48 12.48 1.87
N GLY A 73 9.03 12.76 0.64
CA GLY A 73 9.07 14.08 0.02
C GLY A 73 7.99 15.07 0.48
N PHE A 74 6.97 14.62 1.21
CA PHE A 74 5.97 15.50 1.83
C PHE A 74 6.56 16.21 3.06
N GLY A 75 7.40 17.22 2.81
CA GLY A 75 7.75 18.24 3.80
C GLY A 75 6.72 19.36 3.81
N PHE A 76 6.23 19.75 4.98
CA PHE A 76 5.45 20.97 5.17
C PHE A 76 6.36 22.20 5.21
#